data_AF-A0A255IQB8-F1
#
_entry.id   AF-A0A255IQB8-F1
#
_cell.length_a   1.000
_cell.length_b   1.000
_cell.length_c   1.000
_cell.angle_alpha   90.00
_cell.angle_beta   90.00
_cell.angle_gamma   90.00
#
_symmetry.space_group_name_H-M   'P 1'
#
loop_
_entity.id
_entity.type
_entity.pdbx_description
1 polymer ?
#
loop_
_entity_poly.entity_id
_entity_poly.type
_entity_poly.pdbx_seq_one_letter_code
_entity_poly.pdbx_strand_id
1 'polypeptide(L)' 'MTLEQAKGQDEGIPNFKVFASKCCDSCTSEDYCPSYCDMLSKAEKMHYEKIVQSYAKHDGDLVKVSNYIKRYKDR' A
#
# COMPACT_ATOMS: atom_id res chain seq x y z
N MET A 1 14.69 1.60 3.33
CA MET A 1 14.04 2.90 3.01
C MET A 1 13.71 3.64 4.29
N THR A 2 13.94 4.96 4.40
CA THR A 2 13.54 5.75 5.59
C THR A 2 12.04 6.09 5.57
N LEU A 3 11.46 6.40 6.74
CA LEU A 3 10.06 6.85 6.84
C LEU A 3 9.78 8.12 6.04
N GLU A 4 10.77 9.01 5.94
CA GLU A 4 10.67 10.26 5.17
C GLU A 4 10.66 9.98 3.67
N GLN A 5 11.51 9.07 3.18
CA GLN A 5 11.47 8.60 1.79
C GLN A 5 10.16 7.87 1.47
N ALA A 6 9.67 7.05 2.40
CA ALA A 6 8.40 6.36 2.28
C ALA A 6 7.20 7.33 2.21
N LYS A 7 7.32 8.54 2.77
CA LYS A 7 6.32 9.61 2.65
C LYS A 7 6.58 10.58 1.48
N GLY A 8 7.67 10.40 0.74
CA GLY A 8 8.06 11.27 -0.37
C GLY A 8 7.06 11.24 -1.52
N GLN A 9 6.99 12.34 -2.28
CA GLN A 9 6.06 12.45 -3.42
C GLN A 9 6.52 11.69 -4.67
N ASP A 10 7.83 11.54 -4.91
CA ASP A 10 8.38 10.86 -6.10
C ASP A 10 8.39 9.33 -5.96
N GLU A 11 9.15 8.78 -5.00
CA GLU A 11 9.30 7.33 -4.84
C GLU A 11 8.44 6.74 -3.71
N GLY A 12 7.86 7.60 -2.88
CA GLY A 12 7.11 7.21 -1.70
C GLY A 12 5.62 6.94 -1.95
N ILE A 13 4.94 6.84 -0.82
CA ILE A 13 3.50 6.87 -0.67
C ILE A 13 3.25 8.11 0.21
N PRO A 14 2.86 9.26 -0.38
CA PRO A 14 2.55 10.48 0.38
C PRO A 14 1.12 10.46 0.94
N ASN A 15 0.21 9.73 0.29
CA ASN A 15 -1.17 9.54 0.76
C ASN A 15 -1.75 8.21 0.29
N PHE A 16 -2.92 7.86 0.84
CA PHE A 16 -3.63 6.64 0.50
C PHE A 16 -4.05 6.56 -0.98
N LYS A 17 -4.33 7.69 -1.65
CA LYS A 17 -4.63 7.70 -3.10
C LYS A 17 -3.45 7.21 -3.93
N VAL A 18 -2.24 7.68 -3.64
CA VAL A 18 -1.02 7.21 -4.32
C VAL A 18 -0.77 5.75 -4.01
N PHE A 19 -0.98 5.32 -2.75
CA PHE A 19 -0.91 3.91 -2.38
C PHE A 19 -1.85 3.05 -3.24
N ALA A 20 -3.13 3.44 -3.27
CA ALA A 20 -4.15 2.71 -4.00
C ALA A 20 -3.84 2.63 -5.49
N SER A 21 -3.37 3.75 -6.09
CA SER A 21 -2.96 3.79 -7.49
C SER A 21 -1.77 2.86 -7.77
N LYS A 22 -0.71 2.90 -6.95
CA LYS A 22 0.47 2.03 -7.10
C LYS A 22 0.15 0.56 -6.85
N CYS A 23 -0.76 0.29 -5.91
CA CYS A 23 -1.15 -1.06 -5.53
C CYS A 23 -2.14 -1.69 -6.52
N CYS A 24 -2.98 -0.87 -7.17
CA CYS A 24 -3.79 -1.29 -8.31
C CYS A 24 -2.92 -1.89 -9.41
N ASP A 25 -1.82 -1.22 -9.75
CA ASP A 25 -0.83 -1.69 -10.73
C ASP A 25 -0.25 -3.07 -10.35
N SER A 26 -0.01 -3.30 -9.05
CA SER A 26 0.48 -4.60 -8.53
C SER A 26 -0.61 -5.66 -8.33
N CYS A 27 -1.90 -5.28 -8.26
CA CYS A 27 -2.99 -6.22 -8.00
C CYS A 27 -3.45 -6.94 -9.27
N THR A 28 -3.22 -6.36 -10.44
CA THR A 28 -3.71 -6.91 -11.70
C THR A 28 -2.57 -7.07 -12.68
N SER A 29 -2.22 -8.32 -12.98
CA SER A 29 -1.28 -8.68 -14.04
C SER A 29 -1.76 -8.29 -15.45
N GLU A 30 -2.97 -7.74 -15.58
CA GLU A 30 -3.58 -7.25 -16.81
C GLU A 30 -4.33 -5.96 -16.46
N ASP A 31 -3.93 -4.83 -17.05
CA ASP A 31 -4.55 -3.50 -17.29
C ASP A 31 -5.89 -3.06 -16.62
N TYR A 32 -6.36 -3.73 -15.58
CA TYR A 32 -7.71 -3.62 -15.05
C TYR A 32 -7.68 -3.72 -13.54
N CYS A 33 -7.53 -2.59 -12.85
CA CYS A 33 -7.77 -2.58 -11.41
C CYS A 33 -9.27 -2.80 -11.18
N PRO A 34 -9.71 -3.91 -10.53
CA PRO A 34 -11.10 -4.05 -10.19
C PRO A 34 -11.47 -2.86 -9.31
N SER A 35 -12.57 -2.17 -9.65
CA SER A 35 -13.09 -1.05 -8.86
C SER A 35 -13.30 -1.39 -7.38
N TYR A 36 -13.26 -2.68 -7.04
CA TYR A 36 -13.21 -3.20 -5.69
C TYR A 36 -12.02 -4.15 -5.49
N CYS A 37 -10.99 -3.70 -4.77
CA CYS A 37 -9.91 -4.55 -4.28
C CYS A 37 -10.10 -4.77 -2.76
N ASP A 38 -10.32 -6.02 -2.33
CA ASP A 38 -10.49 -6.38 -0.91
C ASP A 38 -9.33 -5.88 -0.05
N MET A 39 -8.13 -5.88 -0.62
CA MET A 39 -6.95 -5.34 0.02
C MET A 39 -7.05 -3.82 0.21
N LEU A 40 -7.50 -3.05 -0.80
CA LEU A 40 -7.67 -1.60 -0.65
C LEU A 40 -8.77 -1.27 0.35
N SER A 41 -9.87 -2.03 0.37
CA SER A 41 -10.91 -1.90 1.41
C SER A 41 -10.38 -2.17 2.82
N LYS A 42 -9.49 -3.15 2.99
CA LYS A 42 -8.79 -3.36 4.28
C LYS A 42 -7.83 -2.23 4.60
N ALA A 43 -7.07 -1.79 3.61
CA ALA A 43 -6.12 -0.70 3.75
C ALA A 43 -6.80 0.61 4.16
N GLU A 44 -8.02 0.87 3.67
CA GLU A 44 -8.82 2.04 4.04
C GLU A 44 -9.30 2.00 5.50
N LYS A 45 -9.57 0.79 6.02
CA LYS A 45 -9.87 0.56 7.45
C LYS A 45 -8.62 0.61 8.33
N MET A 46 -7.43 0.50 7.74
CA MET A 46 -6.17 0.59 8.45
C MET A 46 -5.70 2.04 8.56
N HIS A 47 -5.03 2.37 9.67
CA HIS A 47 -4.32 3.64 9.77
C HIS A 47 -3.24 3.75 8.68
N TYR A 48 -3.30 4.80 7.88
CA TYR A 48 -2.34 5.10 6.83
C TYR A 48 -0.88 5.01 7.29
N GLU A 49 -0.60 5.43 8.52
CA GLU A 49 0.74 5.38 9.09
C GLU A 49 1.30 3.95 9.20
N LYS A 50 0.45 2.94 9.43
CA LYS A 50 0.83 1.52 9.44
C LYS A 50 1.28 1.08 8.04
N ILE A 51 0.61 1.57 7.00
CA ILE A 51 0.92 1.26 5.60
C ILE A 51 2.28 1.83 5.25
N VAL A 52 2.53 3.11 5.58
CA VAL A 52 3.81 3.77 5.33
C VAL A 52 4.95 3.12 6.12
N GLN A 53 4.72 2.78 7.39
CA GLN A 53 5.71 2.04 8.19
C GLN A 53 6.03 0.68 7.56
N SER A 54 5.02 -0.04 7.08
CA SER A 54 5.23 -1.31 6.38
C SER A 54 5.99 -1.13 5.07
N TYR A 55 5.73 -0.05 4.32
CA TYR A 55 6.42 0.28 3.07
C TYR A 55 7.89 0.61 3.31
N ALA A 56 8.19 1.44 4.32
CA ALA A 56 9.56 1.72 4.73
C ALA A 56 10.29 0.45 5.18
N LYS A 57 9.64 -0.40 5.99
CA LYS A 57 10.19 -1.67 6.51
C LYS A 57 10.50 -2.68 5.41
N HIS A 58 9.76 -2.63 4.30
CA HIS A 58 9.94 -3.53 3.17
C HIS A 58 10.70 -2.88 2.00
N ASP A 59 11.40 -1.76 2.24
CA ASP A 59 12.22 -1.08 1.22
C ASP A 59 11.45 -0.69 -0.05
N GLY A 60 10.18 -0.28 0.12
CA GLY A 60 9.33 0.12 -1.00
C GLY A 60 8.66 -1.04 -1.74
N ASP A 61 8.80 -2.28 -1.26
CA ASP A 61 8.19 -3.46 -1.86
C ASP A 61 6.67 -3.49 -1.64
N LEU A 62 5.92 -3.04 -2.64
CA LEU A 62 4.46 -2.99 -2.63
C LEU A 62 3.83 -4.38 -2.51
N VAL A 63 4.47 -5.44 -2.99
CA VAL A 63 3.95 -6.82 -2.90
C VAL A 63 3.95 -7.28 -1.45
N LYS A 64 5.02 -6.98 -0.71
CA LYS A 64 5.09 -7.27 0.73
C LYS A 64 4.12 -6.43 1.54
N VAL A 65 3.98 -5.14 1.24
CA VAL A 65 2.97 -4.27 1.88
C VAL A 65 1.56 -4.77 1.60
N SER A 66 1.31 -5.22 0.38
CA SER A 66 0.03 -5.82 -0.01
C SER A 66 -0.28 -7.08 0.78
N ASN A 67 0.71 -7.96 0.93
CA ASN A 67 0.57 -9.14 1.77
C ASN A 67 0.40 -8.82 3.25
N TYR A 68 1.07 -7.78 3.76
CA TYR A 68 0.89 -7.30 5.12
C TYR A 68 -0.56 -6.87 5.37
N ILE A 69 -1.14 -6.05 4.48
CA ILE A 69 -2.52 -5.58 4.58
C ILE A 69 -3.51 -6.74 4.44
N LYS A 70 -3.30 -7.67 3.49
CA LYS A 70 -4.16 -8.85 3.32
C LYS A 70 -4.22 -9.70 4.59
N ARG A 71 -3.11 -9.78 5.34
CA ARG A 71 -2.97 -10.55 6.58
C ARG A 71 -3.28 -9.73 7.84
N TYR A 72 -3.52 -8.43 7.70
CA TYR A 72 -3.85 -7.57 8.83
C TYR A 72 -5.21 -7.98 9.38
N LYS A 73 -5.22 -8.37 10.65
CA LYS A 73 -6.45 -8.64 11.42
C LYS A 73 -6.62 -7.48 12.39
N ASP A 74 -7.69 -6.73 12.21
CA ASP A 74 -8.19 -5.79 13.20
C ASP A 74 -8.49 -6.61 14.47
N ARG A 75 -7.75 -6.36 15.55
CA ARG A 75 -7.75 -7.18 16.77
C ARG A 75 -8.31 -6.39 17.92
#